data_AF-M1BWJ5-F1
#
_entry.id   AF-M1BWJ5-F1
#
_cell.length_a   1.000
_cell.length_b   1.000
_cell.length_c   1.000
_cell.angle_alpha   90.00
_cell.angle_beta   90.00
_cell.angle_gamma   90.00
#
_symmetry.space_group_name_H-M   'P 1'
#
loop_
_entity.id
_entity.type
_entity.pdbx_description
1 polymer ?
#
loop_
_entity_poly.entity_id
_entity_poly.type
_entity_poly.pdbx_seq_one_letter_code
_entity_poly.pdbx_strand_id
1 'polypeptide(L)'
;MENPLPLQPVDFILQRDVLCTLPPLGTVLRVIVDRCNEKLGINFLKSNRWVKLINIRCELHAALWHAVLMPFTRVCYLSDEDDIVLQRMSQYDERRKSKWGWMPLSSFPWSSDIAETDYPNVPFVSLMRALANPKVIGKFHCVVRVVAAFPWLAEDFRSPSGVYRIRLTLEDPTARIHAYLYKEDAEQFFDGYPSVYTLTKKRNLLLGTSEGDDGSEMNDHFRNPPWIRCCLKSYHIDDSDSWGSRNFRIFATTMKV
;
A
#
# COMPACT_ATOMS: atom_id res chain seq x y z
N MET A 1 -23.16 10.85 -6.64
CA MET A 1 -23.25 9.41 -6.92
C MET A 1 -21.91 8.81 -6.57
N GLU A 2 -21.86 7.94 -5.57
CA GLU A 2 -20.65 7.22 -5.16
C GLU A 2 -20.34 6.13 -6.19
N ASN A 3 -19.14 6.16 -6.77
CA ASN A 3 -18.62 5.02 -7.52
C ASN A 3 -18.37 3.86 -6.51
N PRO A 4 -18.76 2.60 -6.77
CA PRO A 4 -18.91 1.55 -5.76
C PRO A 4 -17.59 0.91 -5.32
N LEU A 5 -16.49 1.65 -5.34
CA LEU A 5 -15.22 1.19 -4.78
C LEU A 5 -14.85 2.02 -3.57
N PRO A 6 -15.55 1.86 -2.44
CA PRO A 6 -14.86 1.97 -1.19
C PRO A 6 -13.97 0.72 -1.16
N LEU A 7 -12.75 0.82 -1.71
CA LEU A 7 -11.65 0.05 -1.14
C LEU A 7 -11.49 0.63 0.27
N GLN A 8 -12.40 0.25 1.17
CA GLN A 8 -12.39 0.75 2.53
C GLN A 8 -10.97 0.48 3.02
N PRO A 9 -10.30 1.49 3.61
CA PRO A 9 -9.20 1.16 4.50
C PRO A 9 -9.73 0.07 5.42
N VAL A 10 -8.95 -1.00 5.57
CA VAL A 10 -9.28 -2.09 6.48
C VAL A 10 -9.77 -1.47 7.77
N ASP A 11 -10.98 -1.81 8.20
CA ASP A 11 -11.63 -1.23 9.39
C ASP A 11 -10.80 -1.41 10.68
N PHE A 12 -9.70 -2.16 10.60
CA PHE A 12 -8.74 -2.39 11.66
C PHE A 12 -7.36 -1.89 11.25
N ILE A 13 -7.10 -0.61 11.50
CA ILE A 13 -5.71 -0.15 11.65
C ILE A 13 -5.21 -0.79 12.95
N LEU A 14 -4.28 -1.73 12.85
CA LEU A 14 -3.60 -2.30 14.02
C LEU A 14 -3.09 -1.16 14.90
N GLN A 15 -3.21 -1.31 16.22
CA GLN A 15 -2.66 -0.33 17.15
C GLN A 15 -1.16 -0.15 16.90
N ARG A 16 -0.67 1.07 17.15
CA ARG A 16 0.69 1.47 16.80
C ARG A 16 1.75 0.60 17.48
N ASP A 17 1.54 0.26 18.74
CA ASP A 17 2.39 -0.63 19.51
C ASP A 17 2.53 -1.99 18.81
N VAL A 18 1.45 -2.55 18.27
CA VAL A 18 1.48 -3.78 17.47
C VAL A 18 2.20 -3.56 16.14
N LEU A 19 1.86 -2.50 15.39
CA LEU A 19 2.51 -2.20 14.11
C LEU A 19 4.03 -2.05 14.24
N CYS A 20 4.50 -1.44 15.33
CA CYS A 20 5.91 -1.23 15.61
C CYS A 20 6.68 -2.54 15.92
N THR A 21 5.97 -3.64 16.19
CA THR A 21 6.59 -4.97 16.35
C THR A 21 6.70 -5.75 15.04
N LEU A 22 5.98 -5.34 13.99
CA LEU A 22 5.95 -6.05 12.72
C LEU A 22 7.25 -5.83 11.93
N PRO A 23 7.74 -6.85 11.20
CA PRO A 23 8.89 -6.69 10.32
C PRO A 23 8.64 -5.59 9.28
N PRO A 24 9.60 -4.67 9.06
CA PRO A 24 9.44 -3.61 8.07
C PRO A 24 9.58 -4.12 6.62
N LEU A 25 10.10 -5.32 6.41
CA LEU A 25 10.19 -5.96 5.09
C LEU A 25 9.37 -7.24 5.09
N GLY A 26 8.72 -7.54 3.97
CA GLY A 26 7.92 -8.74 3.81
C GLY A 26 6.65 -8.49 3.01
N THR A 27 5.66 -9.34 3.22
CA THR A 27 4.32 -9.21 2.66
C THR A 27 3.31 -9.50 3.75
N VAL A 28 2.29 -8.66 3.89
CA VAL A 28 1.17 -8.92 4.79
C VAL A 28 0.16 -9.80 4.05
N LEU A 29 0.03 -11.04 4.51
CA LEU A 29 -1.02 -11.96 4.07
C LEU A 29 -2.16 -11.90 5.08
N ARG A 30 -3.35 -11.48 4.63
CA ARG A 30 -4.54 -11.48 5.48
C ARG A 30 -5.17 -12.86 5.45
N VAL A 31 -5.48 -13.38 6.62
CA VAL A 31 -6.03 -14.72 6.76
C VAL A 31 -7.48 -14.61 7.23
N ILE A 32 -8.40 -15.18 6.46
CA ILE A 32 -9.82 -15.23 6.78
C ILE A 32 -10.14 -16.63 7.30
N VAL A 33 -10.86 -16.66 8.41
CA VAL A 33 -11.32 -17.87 9.07
C VAL A 33 -12.83 -17.95 8.89
N ASP A 34 -13.30 -18.96 8.17
CA ASP A 34 -14.73 -19.28 8.15
C ASP A 34 -15.15 -19.75 9.55
N ARG A 35 -16.33 -19.33 10.03
CA ARG A 35 -16.91 -19.78 11.30
C ARG A 35 -17.02 -21.31 11.37
N CYS A 36 -17.14 -21.99 10.23
CA CYS A 36 -17.15 -23.45 10.16
C CYS A 36 -15.80 -24.08 10.57
N ASN A 37 -14.72 -23.29 10.63
CA ASN A 37 -13.34 -23.73 10.84
C ASN A 37 -12.76 -23.34 12.21
N GLU A 38 -13.60 -23.03 13.21
CA GLU A 38 -13.17 -22.73 14.60
C GLU A 38 -12.26 -23.81 15.22
N LYS A 39 -12.36 -25.05 14.73
CA LYS A 39 -11.55 -26.21 15.17
C LYS A 39 -10.07 -26.16 14.74
N LEU A 40 -9.65 -25.20 13.91
CA LEU A 40 -8.26 -25.06 13.45
C LEU A 40 -7.29 -24.55 14.53
N GLY A 41 -7.77 -24.25 15.74
CA GLY A 41 -6.91 -23.84 16.85
C GLY A 41 -6.23 -22.48 16.64
N ILE A 42 -6.81 -21.62 15.80
CA ILE A 42 -6.25 -20.32 15.41
C ILE A 42 -6.13 -19.39 16.62
N ASN A 43 -7.00 -19.55 17.62
CA ASN A 43 -6.92 -18.84 18.90
C ASN A 43 -5.63 -19.14 19.69
N PHE A 44 -4.88 -20.19 19.32
CA PHE A 44 -3.59 -20.53 19.91
C PHE A 44 -2.40 -19.98 19.13
N LEU A 45 -2.64 -19.21 18.05
CA LEU A 45 -1.58 -18.54 17.32
C LEU A 45 -0.93 -17.46 18.19
N LYS A 46 0.38 -17.59 18.38
CA LYS A 46 1.20 -16.62 19.08
C LYS A 46 1.91 -15.72 18.07
N SER A 47 1.93 -14.43 18.36
CA SER A 47 2.73 -13.45 17.62
C SER A 47 4.21 -13.83 17.65
N ASN A 48 4.96 -13.39 16.62
CA ASN A 48 6.41 -13.60 16.51
C ASN A 48 6.84 -15.08 16.53
N ARG A 49 6.06 -15.94 15.89
CA ARG A 49 6.39 -17.36 15.69
C ARG A 49 6.39 -17.71 14.21
N TRP A 50 7.29 -18.59 13.80
CA TRP A 50 7.29 -19.15 12.47
C TRP A 50 6.17 -20.17 12.31
N VAL A 51 5.38 -20.00 11.24
CA VAL A 51 4.25 -20.87 10.93
C VAL A 51 4.32 -21.32 9.49
N LYS A 52 4.07 -22.61 9.27
CA LYS A 52 3.84 -23.21 7.95
C LYS A 52 2.35 -23.44 7.78
N LEU A 53 1.78 -22.75 6.79
CA LEU A 53 0.40 -22.94 6.36
C LEU A 53 0.38 -23.94 5.18
N ILE A 54 -0.39 -25.01 5.31
CA ILE A 54 -0.49 -26.08 4.31
C ILE A 54 -1.94 -26.20 3.86
N ASN A 55 -2.17 -26.38 2.56
CA ASN A 55 -3.49 -26.47 1.94
C ASN A 55 -4.35 -25.23 2.20
N ILE A 56 -3.80 -24.04 1.99
CA ILE A 56 -4.55 -22.78 2.00
C ILE A 56 -5.08 -22.46 0.60
N ARG A 57 -6.22 -21.78 0.54
CA ARG A 57 -6.72 -21.19 -0.71
C ARG A 57 -6.40 -19.70 -0.71
N CYS A 58 -5.83 -19.18 -1.78
CA CYS A 58 -5.59 -17.75 -1.92
C CYS A 58 -6.67 -17.14 -2.83
N GLU A 59 -7.30 -16.07 -2.38
CA GLU A 59 -8.37 -15.36 -3.09
C GLU A 59 -8.05 -13.87 -3.19
N LEU A 60 -8.49 -13.26 -4.27
CA LEU A 60 -8.38 -11.82 -4.47
C LEU A 60 -9.73 -11.16 -4.12
N HIS A 61 -9.76 -10.38 -3.05
CA HIS A 61 -10.93 -9.58 -2.65
C HIS A 61 -10.54 -8.12 -2.62
N ALA A 62 -11.28 -7.25 -3.32
CA ALA A 62 -11.02 -5.81 -3.31
C ALA A 62 -9.54 -5.46 -3.63
N ALA A 63 -8.99 -6.12 -4.67
CA ALA A 63 -7.59 -6.05 -5.10
C ALA A 63 -6.54 -6.47 -4.04
N LEU A 64 -6.94 -7.19 -3.00
CA LEU A 64 -6.06 -7.71 -1.95
C LEU A 64 -6.08 -9.23 -1.92
N TRP A 65 -4.88 -9.82 -1.86
CA TRP A 65 -4.74 -11.25 -1.62
C TRP A 65 -5.08 -11.58 -0.17
N HIS A 66 -6.00 -12.52 -0.02
CA HIS A 66 -6.38 -13.14 1.24
C HIS A 66 -6.10 -14.63 1.16
N ALA A 67 -5.65 -15.21 2.27
CA ALA A 67 -5.64 -16.65 2.48
C ALA A 67 -6.93 -17.04 3.20
N VAL A 68 -7.67 -17.97 2.60
CA VAL A 68 -8.82 -18.62 3.21
C VAL A 68 -8.36 -19.96 3.77
N LEU A 69 -8.53 -20.12 5.08
CA LEU A 69 -8.25 -21.40 5.74
C LEU A 69 -9.45 -22.32 5.51
N MET A 70 -9.17 -23.46 4.87
CA MET A 70 -10.13 -24.50 4.54
C MET A 70 -10.24 -25.50 5.71
N PRO A 71 -11.29 -26.34 5.79
CA PRO A 71 -11.42 -27.36 6.83
C PRO A 71 -10.24 -28.35 6.92
N PHE A 72 -9.50 -28.52 5.82
CA PHE A 72 -8.32 -29.38 5.70
C PHE A 72 -7.00 -28.60 5.71
N THR A 73 -7.03 -27.29 5.98
CA THR A 73 -5.81 -26.50 6.17
C THR A 73 -5.09 -26.96 7.44
N ARG A 74 -3.76 -27.09 7.36
CA ARG A 74 -2.93 -27.38 8.53
C ARG A 74 -2.05 -26.18 8.83
N VAL A 75 -1.97 -25.84 10.12
CA VAL A 75 -1.07 -24.81 10.63
C VAL A 75 -0.04 -25.48 11.53
N CYS A 76 1.23 -25.40 11.15
CA CYS A 76 2.32 -26.01 11.90
C CYS A 76 3.25 -24.91 12.40
N TYR A 77 3.57 -24.91 13.69
CA TYR A 77 4.70 -24.11 14.19
C TYR A 77 6.01 -24.70 13.69
N LEU A 78 6.92 -23.83 13.30
CA LEU A 78 8.30 -24.19 13.00
C LEU A 78 9.19 -23.73 14.15
N SER A 79 10.25 -24.50 14.40
CA SER A 79 11.34 -24.10 15.29
C SER A 79 12.17 -23.00 14.63
N ASP A 80 12.82 -22.17 15.43
CA ASP A 80 13.80 -21.20 14.91
C ASP A 80 14.99 -21.90 14.23
N GLU A 81 15.24 -23.17 14.60
CA GLU A 81 16.33 -24.00 14.05
C GLU A 81 15.91 -24.85 12.84
N ASP A 82 14.67 -24.71 12.36
CA ASP A 82 14.22 -25.37 11.14
C ASP A 82 14.97 -24.80 9.92
N ASP A 83 15.49 -25.67 9.05
CA ASP A 83 16.27 -25.26 7.87
C ASP A 83 15.53 -24.23 6.99
N ILE A 84 14.20 -24.36 6.87
CA ILE A 84 13.38 -23.43 6.10
C ILE A 84 13.38 -22.06 6.78
N VAL A 85 13.31 -22.02 8.11
CA VAL A 85 13.34 -20.77 8.89
C VAL A 85 14.70 -20.10 8.74
N LEU A 86 15.79 -20.84 8.94
CA LEU A 86 17.15 -20.32 8.79
C LEU A 86 17.39 -19.75 7.38
N GLN A 87 16.92 -20.45 6.35
CA GLN A 87 17.00 -19.97 4.97
C GLN A 87 16.21 -18.67 4.75
N ARG A 88 14.99 -18.57 5.28
CA ARG A 88 14.15 -17.36 5.15
C ARG A 88 14.73 -16.18 5.92
N MET A 89 15.30 -16.40 7.10
CA MET A 89 15.99 -15.37 7.86
C MET A 89 17.21 -14.84 7.10
N SER A 90 18.04 -15.73 6.55
CA SER A 90 19.19 -15.34 5.73
C SER A 90 18.77 -14.48 4.53
N GLN A 91 17.74 -14.89 3.78
CA GLN A 91 17.19 -14.10 2.67
C GLN A 91 16.66 -12.73 3.10
N TYR A 92 15.99 -12.67 4.26
CA TYR A 92 15.50 -11.43 4.83
C TYR A 92 16.65 -10.47 5.20
N ASP A 93 17.70 -10.98 5.83
CA ASP A 93 18.86 -10.19 6.25
C ASP A 93 19.66 -9.67 5.06
N GLU A 94 19.86 -10.48 4.02
CA GLU A 94 20.50 -10.05 2.78
C GLU A 94 19.69 -8.95 2.08
N ARG A 95 18.36 -9.10 2.04
CA ARG A 95 17.46 -8.06 1.51
C ARG A 95 17.58 -6.76 2.31
N ARG A 96 17.67 -6.84 3.63
CA ARG A 96 17.81 -5.67 4.51
C ARG A 96 19.12 -4.90 4.29
N LYS A 97 20.21 -5.59 3.97
CA LYS A 97 21.53 -4.99 3.67
C LYS A 97 21.59 -4.35 2.28
N SER A 98 20.77 -4.81 1.35
CA SER A 98 20.75 -4.30 -0.03
C SER A 98 20.02 -2.95 -0.13
N LYS A 99 20.63 -2.00 -0.88
CA LYS A 99 19.99 -0.71 -1.22
C LYS A 99 18.63 -0.91 -1.90
N TRP A 100 18.51 -1.92 -2.75
CA TRP A 100 17.31 -2.21 -3.53
C TRP A 100 16.38 -3.23 -2.86
N GLY A 101 16.80 -3.84 -1.75
CA GLY A 101 16.00 -4.84 -1.07
C GLY A 101 14.71 -4.28 -0.48
N TRP A 102 14.59 -2.97 -0.32
CA TRP A 102 13.37 -2.31 0.14
C TRP A 102 12.28 -2.18 -0.92
N MET A 103 12.59 -2.44 -2.19
CA MET A 103 11.60 -2.47 -3.25
C MET A 103 10.73 -3.72 -3.17
N PRO A 104 9.44 -3.64 -3.52
CA PRO A 104 8.60 -4.81 -3.79
C PRO A 104 9.27 -5.76 -4.78
N LEU A 105 9.25 -7.07 -4.50
CA LEU A 105 9.83 -8.06 -5.43
C LEU A 105 9.12 -8.05 -6.79
N SER A 106 7.82 -7.74 -6.81
CA SER A 106 7.01 -7.57 -8.02
C SER A 106 7.33 -6.31 -8.82
N SER A 107 8.13 -5.38 -8.29
CA SER A 107 8.60 -4.19 -9.00
C SER A 107 10.08 -4.31 -9.40
N PHE A 108 10.68 -5.49 -9.30
CA PHE A 108 12.09 -5.71 -9.60
C PHE A 108 12.28 -6.08 -11.08
N PRO A 109 13.31 -5.57 -11.77
CA PRO A 109 14.32 -4.63 -11.27
C PRO A 109 13.86 -3.17 -11.20
N TRP A 110 12.80 -2.79 -11.90
CA TRP A 110 12.38 -1.38 -12.01
C TRP A 110 10.88 -1.18 -11.82
N SER A 111 10.54 -0.13 -11.05
CA SER A 111 9.21 0.47 -11.05
C SER A 111 8.91 1.14 -12.40
N SER A 112 7.64 1.39 -12.69
CA SER A 112 7.22 2.10 -13.90
C SER A 112 7.77 3.54 -13.93
N ASP A 113 8.16 4.02 -15.12
CA ASP A 113 8.71 5.37 -15.33
C ASP A 113 7.61 6.44 -15.50
N ILE A 114 6.46 6.26 -14.84
CA ILE A 114 5.33 7.19 -14.96
C ILE A 114 5.36 8.30 -13.90
N ALA A 115 6.22 8.15 -12.89
CA ALA A 115 6.44 9.14 -11.85
C ALA A 115 7.93 9.20 -11.49
N GLU A 116 8.44 10.42 -11.31
CA GLU A 116 9.77 10.72 -10.82
C GLU A 116 9.72 11.49 -9.52
N THR A 117 10.86 11.52 -8.83
CA THR A 117 11.02 12.21 -7.55
C THR A 117 12.23 13.11 -7.60
N ASP A 118 12.21 14.23 -6.89
CA ASP A 118 13.35 15.15 -6.79
C ASP A 118 14.55 14.54 -6.01
N TYR A 119 14.36 13.36 -5.42
CA TYR A 119 15.33 12.67 -4.56
C TYR A 119 15.72 11.26 -5.09
N PRO A 120 16.18 11.10 -6.34
CA PRO A 120 16.42 9.79 -6.96
C PRO A 120 17.49 8.95 -6.26
N ASN A 121 18.37 9.59 -5.47
CA ASN A 121 19.47 8.94 -4.76
C ASN A 121 19.13 8.49 -3.34
N VAL A 122 17.97 8.89 -2.80
CA VAL A 122 17.54 8.51 -1.44
C VAL A 122 17.09 7.04 -1.44
N PRO A 123 17.59 6.19 -0.53
CA PRO A 123 17.16 4.80 -0.43
C PRO A 123 15.66 4.65 -0.18
N PHE A 124 15.07 3.60 -0.74
CA PHE A 124 13.67 3.29 -0.52
C PHE A 124 13.42 2.71 0.87
N VAL A 125 12.21 2.92 1.38
CA VAL A 125 11.66 2.24 2.55
C VAL A 125 10.26 1.70 2.23
N SER A 126 9.81 0.70 2.98
CA SER A 126 8.44 0.21 2.89
C SER A 126 7.45 1.14 3.59
N LEU A 127 6.16 0.99 3.27
CA LEU A 127 5.09 1.68 3.97
C LEU A 127 4.98 1.26 5.44
N MET A 128 5.23 -0.01 5.77
CA MET A 128 5.31 -0.46 7.17
C MET A 128 6.42 0.29 7.92
N ARG A 129 7.59 0.51 7.30
CA ARG A 129 8.67 1.29 7.92
C ARG A 129 8.27 2.75 8.15
N ALA A 130 7.52 3.35 7.22
CA ALA A 130 7.00 4.70 7.36
C ALA A 130 5.95 4.82 8.49
N LEU A 131 5.07 3.82 8.61
CA LEU A 131 4.07 3.71 9.69
C LEU A 131 4.75 3.53 11.06
N ALA A 132 5.66 2.57 11.18
CA ALA A 132 6.39 2.26 12.41
C ALA A 132 7.51 3.27 12.75
N ASN A 133 7.69 4.34 11.97
CA ASN A 133 8.71 5.35 12.22
C ASN A 133 8.56 5.96 13.64
N PRO A 134 9.62 6.02 14.47
CA PRO A 134 9.52 6.46 15.86
C PRO A 134 9.15 7.94 16.01
N LYS A 135 9.34 8.75 14.96
CA LYS A 135 8.95 10.17 14.94
C LYS A 135 7.59 10.34 14.27
N VAL A 136 6.75 11.23 14.82
CA VAL A 136 5.45 11.59 14.22
C VAL A 136 5.65 12.17 12.82
N ILE A 137 6.61 13.08 12.70
CA ILE A 137 6.99 13.74 11.44
C ILE A 137 8.21 13.03 10.85
N GLY A 138 8.14 12.72 9.57
CA GLY A 138 9.19 12.02 8.84
C GLY A 138 8.99 12.12 7.34
N LYS A 139 10.08 12.03 6.58
CA LYS A 139 10.09 11.97 5.11
C LYS A 139 10.61 10.61 4.66
N PHE A 140 10.01 10.07 3.63
CA PHE A 140 10.24 8.71 3.15
C PHE A 140 10.26 8.70 1.63
N HIS A 141 11.04 7.79 1.05
CA HIS A 141 11.03 7.52 -0.38
C HIS A 141 10.53 6.08 -0.54
N CYS A 142 9.41 5.89 -1.24
CA CYS A 142 8.72 4.60 -1.30
C CYS A 142 8.46 4.19 -2.75
N VAL A 143 8.32 2.88 -2.96
CA VAL A 143 7.80 2.29 -4.20
C VAL A 143 6.43 1.68 -3.89
N VAL A 144 5.38 2.24 -4.47
CA VAL A 144 3.98 1.94 -4.12
C VAL A 144 3.12 1.79 -5.37
N ARG A 145 1.93 1.22 -5.21
CA ARG A 145 0.82 1.28 -6.17
C ARG A 145 -0.25 2.24 -5.67
N VAL A 146 -0.94 2.91 -6.59
CA VAL A 146 -2.14 3.68 -6.27
C VAL A 146 -3.35 2.79 -6.55
N VAL A 147 -4.06 2.38 -5.50
CA VAL A 147 -5.18 1.43 -5.63
C VAL A 147 -6.55 2.11 -5.60
N ALA A 148 -6.63 3.34 -5.07
CA ALA A 148 -7.83 4.16 -5.13
C ALA A 148 -7.48 5.66 -5.06
N ALA A 149 -8.40 6.49 -5.54
CA ALA A 149 -8.35 7.95 -5.45
C ALA A 149 -9.71 8.49 -4.99
N PHE A 150 -9.68 9.50 -4.13
CA PHE A 150 -10.85 10.26 -3.70
C PHE A 150 -10.56 11.77 -3.81
N PRO A 151 -11.43 12.58 -4.44
CA PRO A 151 -12.63 12.14 -5.15
C PRO A 151 -12.28 11.27 -6.36
N TRP A 152 -13.26 10.51 -6.86
CA TRP A 152 -13.04 9.60 -8.00
C TRP A 152 -12.94 10.36 -9.32
N LEU A 153 -13.85 11.32 -9.53
CA LEU A 153 -13.94 12.10 -10.75
C LEU A 153 -12.85 13.17 -10.77
N ALA A 154 -12.14 13.28 -11.89
CA ALA A 154 -11.03 14.20 -12.04
C ALA A 154 -11.46 15.67 -12.01
N GLU A 155 -12.72 15.94 -12.38
CA GLU A 155 -13.38 17.24 -12.26
C GLU A 155 -13.46 17.72 -10.80
N ASP A 156 -13.62 16.79 -9.85
CA ASP A 156 -13.75 17.09 -8.42
C ASP A 156 -12.39 17.18 -7.70
N PHE A 157 -11.27 16.91 -8.40
CA PHE A 157 -9.94 16.94 -7.79
C PHE A 157 -9.59 18.32 -7.19
N ARG A 158 -10.24 19.37 -7.69
CA ARG A 158 -10.07 20.74 -7.24
C ARG A 158 -11.34 21.19 -6.53
N SER A 159 -11.15 21.85 -5.40
CA SER A 159 -12.21 22.60 -4.72
C SER A 159 -12.74 23.73 -5.62
N PRO A 160 -13.92 24.31 -5.31
CA PRO A 160 -14.45 25.46 -6.05
C PRO A 160 -13.50 26.66 -6.13
N SER A 161 -12.59 26.80 -5.17
CA SER A 161 -11.53 27.83 -5.17
C SER A 161 -10.30 27.44 -6.01
N GLY A 162 -10.37 26.37 -6.79
CA GLY A 162 -9.30 25.89 -7.67
C GLY A 162 -8.22 25.02 -6.99
N VAL A 163 -8.25 24.87 -5.66
CA VAL A 163 -7.21 24.19 -4.90
C VAL A 163 -7.36 22.67 -4.99
N TYR A 164 -6.30 21.96 -5.38
CA TYR A 164 -6.24 20.50 -5.36
C TYR A 164 -6.43 19.92 -3.95
N ARG A 165 -7.31 18.92 -3.83
CA ARG A 165 -7.58 18.17 -2.60
C ARG A 165 -7.93 16.72 -2.92
N ILE A 166 -6.90 15.89 -3.07
CA ILE A 166 -7.04 14.49 -3.43
C ILE A 166 -6.46 13.63 -2.30
N ARG A 167 -7.14 12.52 -1.99
CA ARG A 167 -6.67 11.44 -1.13
C ARG A 167 -6.45 10.21 -1.98
N LEU A 168 -5.20 9.79 -2.08
CA LEU A 168 -4.83 8.52 -2.70
C LEU A 168 -4.76 7.43 -1.65
N THR A 169 -5.11 6.21 -2.04
CA THR A 169 -4.83 4.99 -1.27
C THR A 169 -3.60 4.34 -1.88
N LEU A 170 -2.51 4.36 -1.13
CA LEU A 170 -1.22 3.81 -1.53
C LEU A 170 -1.04 2.43 -0.93
N GLU A 171 -0.41 1.54 -1.68
CA GLU A 171 -0.14 0.18 -1.25
C GLU A 171 1.27 -0.25 -1.64
N ASP A 172 1.93 -0.96 -0.73
CA ASP A 172 3.05 -1.83 -1.02
C ASP A 172 2.76 -3.22 -0.39
N PRO A 173 3.65 -4.22 -0.55
CA PRO A 173 3.40 -5.54 0.04
C PRO A 173 3.23 -5.52 1.57
N THR A 174 3.70 -4.48 2.26
CA THR A 174 3.76 -4.41 3.72
C THR A 174 2.59 -3.65 4.35
N ALA A 175 1.99 -2.68 3.64
CA ALA A 175 0.87 -1.91 4.18
C ALA A 175 0.05 -1.21 3.08
N ARG A 176 -1.14 -0.76 3.47
CA ARG A 176 -1.99 0.16 2.71
C ARG A 176 -2.26 1.39 3.54
N ILE A 177 -2.03 2.59 3.00
CA ILE A 177 -2.22 3.87 3.71
C ILE A 177 -2.98 4.87 2.85
N HIS A 178 -3.53 5.90 3.50
CA HIS A 178 -3.98 7.09 2.79
C HIS A 178 -2.87 8.14 2.75
N ALA A 179 -2.69 8.75 1.58
CA ALA A 179 -1.81 9.89 1.40
C ALA A 179 -2.51 10.99 0.60
N TYR A 180 -2.30 12.23 1.02
CA TYR A 180 -2.91 13.38 0.37
C TYR A 180 -2.01 13.95 -0.74
N LEU A 181 -2.64 14.39 -1.82
CA LEU A 181 -2.11 15.33 -2.80
C LEU A 181 -2.91 16.62 -2.61
N TYR A 182 -2.25 17.66 -2.11
CA TYR A 182 -2.90 18.90 -1.71
C TYR A 182 -2.08 20.09 -2.20
N LYS A 183 -2.75 21.16 -2.64
CA LYS A 183 -2.13 22.42 -3.08
C LYS A 183 -0.88 22.22 -3.96
N GLU A 184 0.24 22.79 -3.59
CA GLU A 184 1.48 22.90 -4.38
C GLU A 184 2.08 21.52 -4.66
N ASP A 185 1.96 20.57 -3.72
CA ASP A 185 2.43 19.20 -3.93
C ASP A 185 1.62 18.50 -5.03
N ALA A 186 0.32 18.81 -5.17
CA ALA A 186 -0.51 18.28 -6.24
C ALA A 186 -0.27 18.99 -7.57
N GLU A 187 -0.04 20.31 -7.53
CA GLU A 187 0.38 21.07 -8.71
C GLU A 187 1.69 20.51 -9.28
N GLN A 188 2.70 20.28 -8.44
CA GLN A 188 3.93 19.62 -8.86
C GLN A 188 3.65 18.23 -9.44
N PHE A 189 2.82 17.44 -8.75
CA PHE A 189 2.50 16.08 -9.18
C PHE A 189 1.83 16.00 -10.55
N PHE A 190 0.92 16.93 -10.85
CA PHE A 190 0.20 16.97 -12.12
C PHE A 190 0.83 17.88 -13.18
N ASP A 191 1.97 18.50 -12.88
CA ASP A 191 2.63 19.50 -13.72
C ASP A 191 1.71 20.71 -14.01
N GLY A 192 1.29 21.36 -12.94
CA GLY A 192 0.39 22.52 -12.95
C GLY A 192 -1.10 22.14 -12.91
N TYR A 193 -1.86 22.75 -13.81
CA TYR A 193 -3.33 22.68 -13.84
C TYR A 193 -3.86 22.17 -15.19
N PRO A 194 -3.58 20.90 -15.55
CA PRO A 194 -3.96 20.39 -16.85
C PRO A 194 -5.49 20.23 -16.98
N SER A 195 -5.95 19.98 -18.20
CA SER A 195 -7.38 19.77 -18.49
C SER A 195 -7.96 18.60 -17.70
N VAL A 196 -9.28 18.58 -17.47
CA VAL A 196 -9.97 17.46 -16.80
C VAL A 196 -9.73 16.14 -17.56
N TYR A 197 -9.67 16.20 -18.90
CA TYR A 197 -9.33 15.06 -19.74
C TYR A 197 -7.93 14.51 -19.41
N THR A 198 -6.92 15.37 -19.35
CA THR A 198 -5.54 14.98 -18.99
C THR A 198 -5.47 14.43 -17.55
N LEU A 199 -6.17 15.05 -16.58
CA LEU A 199 -6.24 14.54 -15.21
C LEU A 199 -6.89 13.15 -15.14
N THR A 200 -7.92 12.93 -15.95
CA THR A 200 -8.60 11.63 -16.08
C THR A 200 -7.63 10.57 -16.61
N LYS A 201 -6.84 10.89 -17.64
CA LYS A 201 -5.78 10.00 -18.16
C LYS A 201 -4.75 9.67 -17.11
N LYS A 202 -4.18 10.69 -16.45
CA LYS A 202 -3.20 10.52 -15.38
C LYS A 202 -3.75 9.65 -14.24
N ARG A 203 -4.99 9.89 -13.80
CA ARG A 203 -5.68 9.07 -12.80
C ARG A 203 -5.83 7.61 -13.27
N ASN A 204 -6.32 7.39 -14.49
CA ASN A 204 -6.54 6.05 -15.02
C ASN A 204 -5.22 5.26 -15.12
N LEU A 205 -4.15 5.92 -15.54
CA LEU A 205 -2.81 5.35 -15.58
C LEU A 205 -2.32 4.95 -14.18
N LEU A 206 -2.48 5.82 -13.18
CA LEU A 206 -2.12 5.52 -11.79
C LEU A 206 -2.88 4.31 -11.23
N LEU A 207 -4.16 4.20 -11.59
CA LEU A 207 -5.05 3.13 -11.13
C LEU A 207 -4.96 1.86 -12.00
N GLY A 208 -4.15 1.86 -13.06
CA GLY A 208 -4.01 0.73 -13.97
C GLY A 208 -5.31 0.35 -14.68
N THR A 209 -6.15 1.33 -15.01
CA THR A 209 -7.38 1.13 -15.79
C THR A 209 -7.12 1.47 -17.25
N SER A 210 -7.41 0.56 -18.18
CA SER A 210 -7.30 0.80 -19.63
C SER A 210 -8.35 1.81 -20.11
N GLU A 211 -8.00 2.65 -21.09
CA GLU A 211 -8.97 3.43 -21.88
C GLU A 211 -9.61 2.51 -22.93
N GLY A 212 -10.52 1.62 -22.50
CA GLY A 212 -11.19 0.65 -23.38
C GLY A 212 -12.71 0.68 -23.23
N ASP A 213 -13.35 1.28 -24.23
CA ASP A 213 -14.75 1.27 -24.67
C ASP A 213 -15.91 1.54 -23.69
N ASP A 214 -16.70 2.53 -24.12
CA ASP A 214 -18.06 2.82 -23.70
C ASP A 214 -18.90 1.54 -23.54
N GLY A 215 -19.48 1.37 -22.34
CA GLY A 215 -20.72 0.62 -22.19
C GLY A 215 -20.64 -0.89 -21.92
N SER A 216 -19.46 -1.47 -21.67
CA SER A 216 -19.39 -2.83 -21.10
C SER A 216 -19.11 -2.78 -19.60
N GLU A 217 -19.89 -3.52 -18.83
CA GLU A 217 -19.87 -3.57 -17.37
C GLU A 217 -18.43 -3.59 -16.83
N MET A 218 -18.16 -2.72 -15.84
CA MET A 218 -16.90 -2.65 -15.09
C MET A 218 -16.52 -4.04 -14.57
N ASN A 219 -15.80 -4.82 -15.36
CA ASN A 219 -15.09 -5.98 -14.86
C ASN A 219 -13.89 -5.45 -14.07
N ASP A 220 -14.12 -5.19 -12.79
CA ASP A 220 -13.12 -4.81 -11.78
C ASP A 220 -11.96 -5.83 -11.65
N HIS A 221 -12.06 -6.94 -12.37
CA HIS A 221 -11.17 -8.10 -12.34
C HIS A 221 -9.79 -7.91 -13.01
N PHE A 222 -9.50 -6.79 -13.67
CA PHE A 222 -8.22 -6.60 -14.38
C PHE A 222 -7.50 -5.27 -14.14
N ARG A 223 -7.73 -4.58 -13.01
CA ARG A 223 -6.87 -3.44 -12.65
C ARG A 223 -5.47 -3.94 -12.28
N ASN A 224 -4.45 -3.40 -12.95
CA ASN A 224 -3.06 -3.66 -12.59
C ASN A 224 -2.31 -2.33 -12.41
N PRO A 225 -2.52 -1.63 -11.27
CA PRO A 225 -1.85 -0.37 -11.01
C PRO A 225 -0.32 -0.53 -11.11
N PRO A 226 0.37 0.37 -11.82
CA PRO A 226 1.82 0.35 -11.91
C PRO A 226 2.48 0.64 -10.56
N TRP A 227 3.70 0.11 -10.39
CA TRP A 227 4.56 0.51 -9.28
C TRP A 227 5.18 1.87 -9.59
N ILE A 228 4.95 2.86 -8.73
CA ILE A 228 5.48 4.21 -8.84
C ILE A 228 6.45 4.52 -7.71
N ARG A 229 7.42 5.40 -7.98
CA ARG A 229 8.26 6.01 -6.96
C ARG A 229 7.57 7.27 -6.46
N CYS A 230 7.52 7.46 -5.14
CA CYS A 230 7.01 8.70 -4.57
C CYS A 230 7.72 9.05 -3.27
N CYS A 231 7.86 10.34 -3.01
CA CYS A 231 8.25 10.82 -1.69
C CYS A 231 7.00 11.07 -0.82
N LEU A 232 7.02 10.55 0.41
CA LEU A 232 5.97 10.69 1.39
C LEU A 232 6.48 11.48 2.59
N LYS A 233 5.71 12.47 3.06
CA LYS A 233 5.94 13.13 4.34
C LYS A 233 4.78 12.85 5.27
N SER A 234 5.09 12.54 6.52
CA SER A 234 4.09 12.44 7.59
C SER A 234 4.00 13.75 8.37
N TYR A 235 2.80 14.09 8.80
CA TYR A 235 2.46 15.30 9.53
C TYR A 235 1.27 14.99 10.46
N HIS A 236 1.07 15.79 11.51
CA HIS A 236 -0.12 15.71 12.35
C HIS A 236 -0.93 17.00 12.20
N ILE A 237 -2.22 16.92 12.48
CA ILE A 237 -3.15 18.06 12.33
C ILE A 237 -3.53 18.63 13.70
N ASP A 238 -3.48 17.79 14.75
CA ASP A 238 -3.79 18.14 16.13
C ASP A 238 -2.55 17.95 16.99
N ASP A 239 -2.05 19.04 17.57
CA ASP A 239 -0.90 19.01 18.48
C ASP A 239 -1.20 18.26 19.80
N SER A 240 -2.48 18.21 20.21
CA SER A 240 -2.91 17.50 21.42
C SER A 240 -2.99 15.97 21.21
N ASP A 241 -3.18 15.54 19.96
CA ASP A 241 -3.14 14.13 19.54
C ASP A 241 -2.25 13.95 18.31
N SER A 242 -0.95 14.19 18.50
CA SER A 242 0.03 14.11 17.42
C SER A 242 0.09 12.74 16.72
N TRP A 243 -0.18 11.65 17.45
CA TRP A 243 -0.15 10.30 16.86
C TRP A 243 -1.47 9.90 16.20
N GLY A 244 -2.62 10.18 16.83
CA GLY A 244 -3.92 9.82 16.27
C GLY A 244 -4.34 10.72 15.10
N SER A 245 -3.84 11.97 15.06
CA SER A 245 -4.04 12.87 13.92
C SER A 245 -2.95 12.78 12.85
N ARG A 246 -2.05 11.78 12.93
CA ARG A 246 -0.96 11.60 11.98
C ARG A 246 -1.49 11.18 10.60
N ASN A 247 -1.08 11.92 9.57
CA ASN A 247 -1.44 11.74 8.18
C ASN A 247 -0.20 11.70 7.27
N PHE A 248 -0.37 11.24 6.04
CA PHE A 248 0.69 11.23 5.02
C PHE A 248 0.33 12.12 3.83
N ARG A 249 1.34 12.70 3.19
CA ARG A 249 1.23 13.54 2.00
C ARG A 249 2.31 13.17 0.99
N ILE A 250 1.95 13.07 -0.28
CA ILE A 250 2.94 12.98 -1.36
C ILE A 250 3.54 14.36 -1.55
N PHE A 251 4.85 14.44 -1.79
CA PHE A 251 5.57 15.68 -2.09
C PHE A 251 6.71 15.38 -3.06
N ALA A 252 7.29 16.40 -3.68
CA ALA A 252 8.53 16.26 -4.48
C ALA A 252 8.48 15.09 -5.49
N THR A 253 7.31 14.90 -6.10
CA THR A 253 7.01 13.78 -7.01
C THR A 253 6.22 14.35 -8.17
N THR A 254 6.61 14.03 -9.41
CA THR A 254 6.00 14.54 -10.66
C THR A 254 5.59 13.37 -11.55
N MET A 255 4.38 13.41 -12.13
CA MET A 255 3.98 12.45 -13.16
C MET A 255 4.49 12.86 -14.54
N LYS A 256 5.07 11.91 -15.28
CA LYS A 256 5.72 12.14 -16.59
C LYS A 256 4.81 12.09 -17.82
N VAL A 257 3.51 11.79 -17.65
CA VAL A 257 2.61 11.42 -18.76
C VAL A 257 1.65 12.53 -19.14
#